data_AF-A0A4R4DTV8-F1
#
_entry.id   AF-A0A4R4DTV8-F1
#
_cell.length_a   1.000
_cell.length_b   1.000
_cell.length_c   1.000
_cell.angle_alpha   90.00
_cell.angle_beta   90.00
_cell.angle_gamma   90.00
#
_symmetry.space_group_name_H-M   'P 1'
#
loop_
_entity.id
_entity.type
_entity.pdbx_description
1 polymer ?
#
loop_
_entity_poly.entity_id
_entity_poly.type
_entity_poly.pdbx_seq_one_letter_code
_entity_poly.pdbx_strand_id
1 'polypeptide(L)'
;MDAALRDSAAKQLAEAFQTGKPVAALPPFATPRSMLDGQRVAARVLEMLDLSPCGLRLASSTSGKPVPGPVLRDRLLPEGSTLSLASLHHPRATGAVLGVLAEDLARRGDEMPVFAALHPAIDVCCWRLRDPPTTGAMAAADLAGLGSIVLGRAKRMVPMRLRISLAPAGTWRRGEEVDFEEAMMAAALAARRAGGLPQGSVLVTPLGDSLVPQAGLELHASFGRLGRVSARFA
;
A
#
# COMPACT_ATOMS: atom_id res chain seq x y z
N MET A 1 -1.34 13.16 20.57
CA MET A 1 -2.33 14.15 20.08
C MET A 1 -3.60 14.06 20.93
N ASP A 2 -4.28 15.17 21.21
CA ASP A 2 -5.58 15.16 21.90
C ASP A 2 -6.68 14.52 21.03
N ALA A 3 -7.70 13.93 21.66
CA ALA A 3 -8.76 13.19 20.98
C ALA A 3 -9.57 14.07 20.03
N ALA A 4 -9.90 15.32 20.41
CA ALA A 4 -10.70 16.21 19.58
C ALA A 4 -9.95 16.62 18.30
N LEU A 5 -8.64 16.86 18.43
CA LEU A 5 -7.77 17.20 17.30
C LEU A 5 -7.61 16.03 16.33
N ARG A 6 -7.46 14.81 16.87
CA ARG A 6 -7.40 13.58 16.08
C ARG A 6 -8.70 13.37 15.30
N ASP A 7 -9.85 13.54 15.95
CA ASP A 7 -11.15 13.35 15.32
C ASP A 7 -11.41 14.42 14.24
N SER A 8 -10.97 15.67 14.45
CA SER A 8 -11.02 16.72 13.43
C SER A 8 -10.18 16.36 12.19
N ALA A 9 -8.93 15.91 12.39
CA ALA A 9 -8.06 15.47 11.29
C ALA A 9 -8.65 14.27 10.54
N ALA A 10 -9.12 13.26 11.28
CA ALA A 10 -9.73 12.06 10.71
C ALA A 10 -10.98 12.39 9.89
N LYS A 11 -11.84 13.30 10.38
CA LYS A 11 -13.04 13.72 9.65
C LYS A 11 -12.72 14.32 8.28
N GLN A 12 -11.72 15.20 8.21
CA GLN A 12 -11.31 15.81 6.93
C GLN A 12 -10.78 14.77 5.94
N LEU A 13 -9.94 13.84 6.41
CA LEU A 13 -9.40 12.77 5.57
C LEU A 13 -10.48 11.75 5.14
N ALA A 14 -11.44 11.45 6.02
CA ALA A 14 -12.57 10.58 5.73
C ALA A 14 -13.49 11.19 4.65
N GLU A 15 -13.80 12.49 4.76
CA GLU A 15 -14.58 13.22 3.74
C GLU A 15 -13.85 13.23 2.38
N ALA A 16 -12.54 13.47 2.38
CA ALA A 16 -11.72 13.43 1.18
C ALA A 16 -11.72 12.02 0.54
N PHE A 17 -11.66 10.97 1.36
CA PHE A 17 -11.70 9.58 0.89
C PHE A 17 -13.07 9.23 0.26
N GLN A 18 -14.17 9.65 0.89
CA GLN A 18 -15.53 9.39 0.40
C GLN A 18 -15.85 10.16 -0.89
N THR A 19 -15.44 11.42 -0.96
CA THR A 19 -15.80 12.31 -2.07
C THR A 19 -14.81 12.24 -3.23
N GLY A 20 -13.63 11.67 -3.02
CA GLY A 20 -12.52 11.72 -3.97
C GLY A 20 -11.94 13.13 -4.18
N LYS A 21 -12.36 14.13 -3.39
CA LYS A 21 -11.85 15.50 -3.49
C LYS A 21 -10.70 15.70 -2.52
N PRO A 22 -9.55 16.24 -2.97
CA PRO A 22 -8.42 16.40 -2.09
C PRO A 22 -8.65 17.56 -1.13
N VAL A 23 -8.31 17.37 0.14
CA VAL A 23 -8.37 18.42 1.16
C VAL A 23 -7.07 19.21 1.21
N ALA A 24 -7.15 20.45 1.70
CA ALA A 24 -5.95 21.23 1.99
C ALA A 24 -5.09 20.56 3.08
N ALA A 25 -3.95 21.17 3.40
CA ALA A 25 -3.16 20.75 4.54
C ALA A 25 -4.01 20.74 5.82
N LEU A 26 -3.80 19.74 6.68
CA LEU A 26 -4.41 19.71 8.01
C LEU A 26 -3.99 20.96 8.80
N PRO A 27 -4.89 21.52 9.64
CA PRO A 27 -4.53 22.62 10.51
C PRO A 27 -3.30 22.29 11.36
N PRO A 28 -2.35 23.23 11.59
CA PRO A 28 -1.07 22.92 12.26
C PRO A 28 -1.19 22.21 13.61
N PHE A 29 -2.24 22.54 14.38
CA PHE A 29 -2.52 21.92 15.67
C PHE A 29 -3.04 20.48 15.56
N ALA A 30 -3.70 20.12 14.45
CA ALA A 30 -4.23 18.79 14.16
C ALA A 30 -3.26 17.92 13.34
N THR A 31 -2.12 18.47 12.90
CA THR A 31 -1.07 17.76 12.18
C THR A 31 -0.39 16.70 13.07
N PRO A 32 -0.36 15.41 12.66
CA PRO A 32 0.41 14.36 13.31
C PRO A 32 1.89 14.71 13.49
N ARG A 33 2.38 14.58 14.73
CA ARG A 33 3.79 14.89 15.08
C ARG A 33 4.67 13.65 15.19
N SER A 34 4.05 12.47 15.19
CA SER A 34 4.73 11.18 15.34
C SER A 34 4.04 10.12 14.50
N MET A 35 4.77 9.03 14.18
CA MET A 35 4.20 7.87 13.49
C MET A 35 2.98 7.32 14.22
N LEU A 36 3.04 7.25 15.55
CA LEU A 36 1.94 6.79 16.39
C LEU A 36 0.71 7.71 16.30
N ASP A 37 0.90 9.03 16.29
CA ASP A 37 -0.22 9.96 16.06
C ASP A 37 -0.84 9.75 14.67
N GLY A 38 0.00 9.56 13.64
CA GLY A 38 -0.47 9.28 12.29
C GLY A 38 -1.30 8.00 12.20
N GLN A 39 -0.80 6.91 12.79
CA GLN A 39 -1.54 5.64 12.87
C GLN A 39 -2.85 5.76 13.66
N ARG A 40 -2.89 6.57 14.71
CA ARG A 40 -4.13 6.85 15.46
C ARG A 40 -5.16 7.62 14.64
N VAL A 41 -4.72 8.60 13.83
CA VAL A 41 -5.62 9.29 12.88
C VAL A 41 -6.12 8.30 11.83
N ALA A 42 -5.24 7.46 11.26
CA ALA A 42 -5.60 6.45 10.27
C ALA A 42 -6.65 5.45 10.79
N ALA A 43 -6.47 4.94 12.00
CA ALA A 43 -7.45 4.07 12.66
C ALA A 43 -8.80 4.78 12.80
N ARG A 44 -8.78 6.06 13.21
CA ARG A 44 -10.01 6.85 13.35
C ARG A 44 -10.70 7.13 12.00
N VAL A 45 -9.94 7.33 10.93
CA VAL A 45 -10.50 7.43 9.56
C VAL A 45 -11.22 6.14 9.18
N LEU A 46 -10.59 4.98 9.39
CA LEU A 46 -11.21 3.67 9.10
C LEU A 46 -12.50 3.44 9.90
N GLU A 47 -12.49 3.76 11.20
CA GLU A 47 -13.69 3.69 12.05
C GLU A 47 -14.83 4.59 11.53
N MET A 48 -14.53 5.84 11.16
CA MET A 48 -15.54 6.78 10.66
C MET A 48 -16.15 6.34 9.32
N LEU A 49 -15.39 5.61 8.51
CA LEU A 49 -15.80 5.09 7.22
C LEU A 49 -16.42 3.70 7.29
N ASP A 50 -16.48 3.09 8.49
CA ASP A 50 -16.86 1.69 8.70
C ASP A 50 -16.08 0.71 7.81
N LEU A 51 -14.78 0.96 7.64
CA LEU A 51 -13.89 0.17 6.80
C LEU A 51 -13.06 -0.79 7.63
N SER A 52 -13.14 -2.08 7.30
CA SER A 52 -12.37 -3.14 7.93
C SER A 52 -11.21 -3.60 7.03
N PRO A 53 -9.94 -3.37 7.43
CA PRO A 53 -8.79 -3.87 6.68
C PRO A 53 -8.74 -5.40 6.61
N CYS A 54 -8.39 -5.94 5.45
CA CYS A 54 -8.11 -7.37 5.27
C CYS A 54 -6.62 -7.71 5.34
N GLY A 55 -5.77 -6.72 5.62
CA GLY A 55 -4.34 -6.92 5.70
C GLY A 55 -3.57 -5.62 5.91
N LEU A 56 -2.25 -5.71 5.78
CA LEU A 56 -1.32 -4.59 5.93
C LEU A 56 -0.39 -4.51 4.73
N ARG A 57 -0.11 -3.28 4.31
CA ARG A 57 0.92 -3.00 3.32
C ARG A 57 1.99 -2.07 3.89
N LEU A 58 3.20 -2.20 3.37
CA LEU A 58 4.17 -1.11 3.48
C LEU A 58 4.02 -0.23 2.25
N ALA A 59 3.90 1.08 2.43
CA ALA A 59 3.96 2.02 1.31
C ALA A 59 5.36 2.63 1.22
N SER A 60 5.87 2.77 0.01
CA SER A 60 7.08 3.59 -0.23
C SER A 60 6.77 5.03 0.17
N SER A 61 7.52 5.58 1.13
CA SER A 61 7.33 6.98 1.50
C SER A 61 8.20 7.90 0.67
N THR A 62 7.71 9.12 0.45
CA THR A 62 8.48 10.25 -0.08
C THR A 62 9.67 10.63 0.83
N SER A 63 9.66 10.16 2.09
CA SER A 63 10.63 10.47 3.15
C SER A 63 11.63 9.33 3.46
N GLY A 64 11.69 8.30 2.61
CA GLY A 64 12.66 7.20 2.69
C GLY A 64 12.15 5.96 3.42
N LYS A 65 11.77 6.04 4.70
CA LYS A 65 11.32 4.84 5.44
C LYS A 65 9.93 4.38 4.99
N PRO A 66 9.70 3.08 4.76
CA PRO A 66 8.36 2.57 4.44
C PRO A 66 7.35 2.88 5.55
N VAL A 67 6.12 3.18 5.16
CA VAL A 67 5.04 3.54 6.09
C VAL A 67 3.97 2.44 6.06
N PRO A 68 3.63 1.83 7.20
CA PRO A 68 2.57 0.82 7.23
C PRO A 68 1.21 1.47 6.99
N GLY A 69 0.40 0.84 6.14
CA GLY A 69 -0.97 1.22 5.85
C GLY A 69 -1.90 0.02 5.74
N PRO A 70 -3.22 0.24 5.78
CA PRO A 70 -4.19 -0.84 5.65
C PRO A 70 -4.23 -1.35 4.20
N VAL A 71 -4.70 -2.59 4.05
CA VAL A 71 -5.20 -3.11 2.77
C VAL A 71 -6.71 -3.31 2.91
N LEU A 72 -7.48 -2.82 1.95
CA LEU A 72 -8.94 -3.01 1.91
C LEU A 72 -9.30 -3.96 0.76
N ARG A 73 -10.28 -4.83 0.98
CA ARG A 73 -10.68 -5.87 0.02
C ARG A 73 -11.21 -5.29 -1.29
N ASP A 74 -11.98 -4.22 -1.22
CA ASP A 74 -12.53 -3.48 -2.37
C ASP A 74 -11.46 -2.74 -3.21
N ARG A 75 -10.24 -2.61 -2.66
CA ARG A 75 -9.08 -2.02 -3.34
C ARG A 75 -8.16 -3.06 -3.97
N LEU A 76 -8.47 -4.35 -3.83
CA LEU A 76 -7.78 -5.44 -4.52
C LEU A 76 -8.47 -5.69 -5.87
N LEU A 77 -7.79 -5.34 -6.95
CA LEU A 77 -8.32 -5.38 -8.31
C LEU A 77 -7.71 -6.54 -9.11
N PRO A 78 -8.45 -7.16 -10.03
CA PRO A 78 -7.89 -8.17 -10.92
C PRO A 78 -6.95 -7.56 -11.97
N GLU A 79 -6.02 -8.37 -12.48
CA GLU A 79 -5.15 -8.02 -13.62
C GLU A 79 -5.93 -7.42 -14.80
N GLY A 80 -5.36 -6.40 -15.44
CA GLY A 80 -5.97 -5.71 -16.57
C GLY A 80 -7.03 -4.68 -16.20
N SER A 81 -7.29 -4.45 -14.90
CA SER A 81 -8.17 -3.39 -14.45
C SER A 81 -7.72 -2.01 -14.94
N THR A 82 -8.70 -1.18 -15.31
CA THR A 82 -8.48 0.23 -15.66
C THR A 82 -8.73 1.10 -14.44
N LEU A 83 -7.72 1.87 -14.04
CA LEU A 83 -7.79 2.83 -12.95
C LEU A 83 -8.03 4.24 -13.52
N SER A 84 -9.02 4.94 -12.98
CA SER A 84 -9.29 6.32 -13.38
C SER A 84 -8.33 7.28 -12.68
N LEU A 85 -7.48 7.97 -13.44
CA LEU A 85 -6.56 8.99 -12.92
C LEU A 85 -7.29 10.21 -12.35
N ALA A 86 -8.49 10.52 -12.84
CA ALA A 86 -9.32 11.60 -12.30
C ALA A 86 -9.66 11.39 -10.81
N SER A 87 -9.61 10.15 -10.32
CA SER A 87 -9.86 9.79 -8.92
C SER A 87 -8.59 9.68 -8.06
N LEU A 88 -7.40 9.83 -8.67
CA LEU A 88 -6.12 9.61 -8.00
C LEU A 88 -5.33 10.91 -7.89
N HIS A 89 -5.13 11.42 -6.67
CA HIS A 89 -4.28 12.60 -6.45
C HIS A 89 -2.85 12.16 -6.18
N HIS A 90 -1.92 12.76 -6.93
CA HIS A 90 -0.48 12.46 -6.88
C HIS A 90 -0.15 10.96 -6.94
N PRO A 91 -0.66 10.22 -7.94
CA PRO A 91 -0.51 8.78 -7.97
C PRO A 91 0.94 8.35 -8.13
N ARG A 92 1.27 7.20 -7.54
CA ARG A 92 2.53 6.47 -7.73
C ARG A 92 2.22 4.99 -7.88
N ALA A 93 2.71 4.38 -8.96
CA ALA A 93 2.60 2.95 -9.20
C ALA A 93 3.95 2.27 -8.96
N THR A 94 3.96 1.18 -8.22
CA THR A 94 5.17 0.39 -7.92
C THR A 94 4.86 -1.10 -8.11
N GLY A 95 5.82 -1.87 -8.60
CA GLY A 95 5.70 -3.33 -8.59
C GLY A 95 5.64 -3.81 -7.15
N ALA A 96 4.76 -4.74 -6.83
CA ALA A 96 4.59 -5.24 -5.47
C ALA A 96 4.41 -6.75 -5.45
N VAL A 97 4.57 -7.34 -4.27
CA VAL A 97 4.13 -8.71 -4.01
C VAL A 97 3.09 -8.67 -2.91
N LEU A 98 1.99 -9.39 -3.13
CA LEU A 98 0.98 -9.67 -2.11
C LEU A 98 1.10 -11.14 -1.69
N GLY A 99 1.26 -11.37 -0.39
CA GLY A 99 1.18 -12.70 0.21
C GLY A 99 -0.11 -12.89 1.00
N VAL A 100 -0.80 -14.00 0.77
CA VAL A 100 -1.96 -14.43 1.57
C VAL A 100 -1.45 -15.34 2.68
N LEU A 101 -1.71 -15.00 3.94
CA LEU A 101 -1.26 -15.78 5.09
C LEU A 101 -1.95 -17.15 5.13
N ALA A 102 -1.15 -18.21 5.29
CA ALA A 102 -1.64 -19.58 5.46
C ALA A 102 -2.06 -19.87 6.91
N GLU A 103 -1.61 -19.08 7.87
CA GLU A 103 -1.84 -19.22 9.30
C GLU A 103 -1.87 -17.84 9.97
N ASP A 104 -2.22 -17.80 11.25
CA ASP A 104 -2.19 -16.57 12.03
C ASP A 104 -0.76 -16.02 12.16
N LEU A 105 -0.57 -14.75 11.83
CA LEU A 105 0.65 -14.02 12.12
C LEU A 105 0.60 -13.49 13.56
N ALA A 106 1.31 -14.18 14.46
CA ALA A 106 1.37 -13.83 15.87
C ALA A 106 2.01 -12.46 16.14
N ARG A 107 1.54 -11.77 17.19
CA ARG A 107 2.03 -10.45 17.66
C ARG A 107 3.53 -10.36 17.92
N ARG A 108 4.17 -11.49 18.24
CA ARG A 108 5.58 -11.59 18.59
C ARG A 108 6.22 -12.69 17.78
N GLY A 109 7.51 -12.53 17.50
CA GLY A 109 8.31 -13.44 16.68
C GLY A 109 9.01 -12.70 15.54
N ASP A 110 10.02 -13.36 15.00
CA ASP A 110 10.86 -12.91 13.89
C ASP A 110 10.93 -13.95 12.75
N GLU A 111 10.19 -15.05 12.87
CA GLU A 111 10.08 -16.04 11.80
C GLU A 111 9.27 -15.51 10.59
N MET A 112 9.65 -16.04 9.42
CA MET A 112 9.01 -15.75 8.14
C MET A 112 7.56 -16.24 8.17
N PRO A 113 6.57 -15.41 7.73
CA PRO A 113 5.20 -15.88 7.64
C PRO A 113 5.05 -17.01 6.63
N VAL A 114 4.16 -17.96 6.93
CA VAL A 114 3.76 -18.98 5.98
C VAL A 114 2.68 -18.42 5.05
N PHE A 115 2.91 -18.50 3.74
CA PHE A 115 1.99 -17.99 2.72
C PHE A 115 1.24 -19.12 2.01
N ALA A 116 -0.09 -18.99 1.94
CA ALA A 116 -0.95 -19.88 1.17
C ALA A 116 -0.79 -19.64 -0.35
N ALA A 117 -0.51 -18.39 -0.72
CA ALA A 117 -0.23 -17.96 -2.07
C ALA A 117 0.54 -16.63 -2.07
N LEU A 118 1.33 -16.42 -3.11
CA LEU A 118 1.94 -15.14 -3.47
C LEU A 118 1.38 -14.67 -4.81
N HIS A 119 1.17 -13.37 -4.95
CA HIS A 119 0.71 -12.72 -6.17
C HIS A 119 1.72 -11.67 -6.61
N PRO A 120 2.11 -11.63 -7.90
CA PRO A 120 2.70 -10.42 -8.46
C PRO A 120 1.63 -9.33 -8.45
N ALA A 121 1.99 -8.10 -8.11
CA ALA A 121 1.05 -7.01 -7.96
C ALA A 121 1.61 -5.67 -8.50
N ILE A 122 0.72 -4.71 -8.75
CA ILE A 122 1.05 -3.29 -8.90
C ILE A 122 0.32 -2.56 -7.79
N ASP A 123 1.07 -1.96 -6.86
CA ASP A 123 0.52 -1.10 -5.81
C ASP A 123 0.47 0.34 -6.34
N VAL A 124 -0.75 0.90 -6.41
CA VAL A 124 -1.01 2.27 -6.83
C VAL A 124 -1.39 3.08 -5.61
N CYS A 125 -0.45 3.87 -5.12
CA CYS A 125 -0.68 4.82 -4.04
C CYS A 125 -1.32 6.09 -4.58
N CYS A 126 -2.22 6.69 -3.79
CA CYS A 126 -2.73 8.04 -3.99
C CYS A 126 -3.03 8.73 -2.65
N TRP A 127 -2.99 10.06 -2.66
CA TRP A 127 -3.12 10.88 -1.46
C TRP A 127 -4.48 11.58 -1.41
N ARG A 128 -4.99 11.86 -0.22
CA ARG A 128 -6.20 12.69 -0.06
C ARG A 128 -5.88 14.13 0.30
N LEU A 129 -4.63 14.41 0.62
CA LEU A 129 -4.11 15.77 0.75
C LEU A 129 -3.81 16.35 -0.64
N ARG A 130 -4.04 17.64 -0.80
CA ARG A 130 -3.73 18.40 -2.02
C ARG A 130 -2.26 18.33 -2.38
N ASP A 131 -1.39 18.34 -1.39
CA ASP A 131 0.05 18.21 -1.55
C ASP A 131 0.50 16.85 -0.98
N PRO A 132 1.49 16.18 -1.59
CA PRO A 132 2.01 14.93 -1.06
C PRO A 132 2.52 15.09 0.38
N PRO A 133 2.32 14.09 1.27
CA PRO A 133 2.88 14.12 2.60
C PRO A 133 4.40 14.32 2.60
N THR A 134 4.87 15.23 3.44
CA THR A 134 6.30 15.52 3.63
C THR A 134 6.92 14.74 4.78
N THR A 135 6.11 14.06 5.60
CA THR A 135 6.56 13.24 6.73
C THR A 135 5.86 11.89 6.75
N GLY A 136 6.53 10.87 7.30
CA GLY A 136 5.94 9.55 7.50
C GLY A 136 4.69 9.57 8.42
N ALA A 137 4.62 10.50 9.38
CA ALA A 137 3.44 10.66 10.24
C ALA A 137 2.21 11.14 9.46
N MET A 138 2.40 12.11 8.57
CA MET A 138 1.34 12.58 7.66
C MET A 138 0.94 11.49 6.66
N ALA A 139 1.92 10.78 6.10
CA ALA A 139 1.65 9.65 5.21
C ALA A 139 0.83 8.56 5.93
N ALA A 140 1.19 8.22 7.17
CA ALA A 140 0.46 7.24 7.97
C ALA A 140 -0.98 7.68 8.23
N ALA A 141 -1.19 8.93 8.66
CA ALA A 141 -2.54 9.50 8.84
C ALA A 141 -3.37 9.41 7.57
N ASP A 142 -2.74 9.69 6.44
CA ASP A 142 -3.35 9.51 5.12
C ASP A 142 -3.27 8.04 4.65
N LEU A 143 -3.57 7.07 5.52
CA LEU A 143 -3.66 5.63 5.23
C LEU A 143 -2.48 5.09 4.39
N ALA A 144 -1.28 5.63 4.61
CA ALA A 144 -0.08 5.38 3.83
C ALA A 144 -0.23 5.61 2.31
N GLY A 145 -1.19 6.44 1.89
CA GLY A 145 -1.50 6.70 0.48
C GLY A 145 -2.32 5.58 -0.16
N LEU A 146 -3.21 4.92 0.61
CA LEU A 146 -4.08 3.86 0.08
C LEU A 146 -4.82 4.31 -1.19
N GLY A 147 -4.50 3.65 -2.31
CA GLY A 147 -5.24 3.72 -3.57
C GLY A 147 -5.80 2.36 -3.94
N SER A 148 -5.16 1.66 -4.87
CA SER A 148 -5.59 0.34 -5.36
C SER A 148 -4.40 -0.58 -5.60
N ILE A 149 -4.61 -1.89 -5.48
CA ILE A 149 -3.59 -2.91 -5.72
C ILE A 149 -4.11 -3.85 -6.79
N VAL A 150 -3.45 -3.90 -7.94
CA VAL A 150 -3.81 -4.80 -9.04
C VAL A 150 -3.05 -6.11 -8.89
N LEU A 151 -3.76 -7.23 -8.88
CA LEU A 151 -3.22 -8.56 -8.60
C LEU A 151 -3.14 -9.41 -9.88
N GLY A 152 -1.95 -9.93 -10.15
CA GLY A 152 -1.76 -11.01 -11.10
C GLY A 152 -2.10 -12.37 -10.51
N ARG A 153 -1.87 -13.41 -11.30
CA ARG A 153 -2.20 -14.79 -10.95
C ARG A 153 -1.43 -15.27 -9.70
N ALA A 154 -2.16 -15.89 -8.77
CA ALA A 154 -1.61 -16.52 -7.57
C ALA A 154 -0.65 -17.66 -7.90
N LYS A 155 0.41 -17.80 -7.11
CA LYS A 155 1.32 -18.94 -7.15
C LYS A 155 1.72 -19.38 -5.74
N ARG A 156 1.76 -20.70 -5.53
CA ARG A 156 2.37 -21.29 -4.33
C ARG A 156 3.88 -21.33 -4.51
N MET A 157 4.59 -20.48 -3.77
CA MET A 157 6.04 -20.52 -3.69
C MET A 157 6.49 -19.81 -2.42
N VAL A 158 7.73 -20.08 -1.99
CA VAL A 158 8.36 -19.39 -0.87
C VAL A 158 8.94 -18.05 -1.33
N PRO A 159 9.03 -17.04 -0.43
CA PRO A 159 9.81 -15.85 -0.68
C PRO A 159 11.26 -16.16 -1.04
N MET A 160 11.82 -15.43 -2.02
CA MET A 160 13.20 -15.61 -2.48
C MET A 160 13.65 -14.41 -3.32
N ARG A 161 14.92 -14.32 -3.72
CA ARG A 161 15.33 -13.27 -4.66
C ARG A 161 14.64 -13.42 -6.02
N LEU A 162 14.08 -12.32 -6.53
CA LEU A 162 13.45 -12.25 -7.85
C LEU A 162 13.99 -11.10 -8.66
N ARG A 163 13.93 -11.27 -9.99
CA ARG A 163 14.18 -10.18 -10.91
C ARG A 163 12.86 -9.47 -11.21
N ILE A 164 12.80 -8.19 -10.86
CA ILE A 164 11.57 -7.39 -10.94
C ILE A 164 11.78 -6.24 -11.91
N SER A 165 10.84 -6.05 -12.82
CA SER A 165 10.76 -4.85 -13.65
C SER A 165 9.34 -4.31 -13.66
N LEU A 166 9.23 -2.99 -13.66
CA LEU A 166 8.01 -2.24 -13.89
C LEU A 166 8.27 -1.29 -15.07
N ALA A 167 7.48 -1.38 -16.13
CA ALA A 167 7.67 -0.55 -17.31
C ALA A 167 6.35 -0.31 -18.07
N PRO A 168 6.24 0.80 -18.82
CA PRO A 168 5.21 0.96 -19.85
C PRO A 168 5.22 -0.20 -20.84
N ALA A 169 4.04 -0.57 -21.35
CA ALA A 169 3.89 -1.56 -22.42
C ALA A 169 4.84 -1.26 -23.59
N GLY A 170 5.53 -2.29 -24.08
CA GLY A 170 6.49 -2.18 -25.18
C GLY A 170 7.86 -1.61 -24.81
N THR A 171 8.09 -1.14 -23.58
CA THR A 171 9.37 -0.52 -23.15
C THR A 171 10.17 -1.40 -22.18
N TRP A 172 9.97 -2.72 -22.25
CA TRP A 172 10.55 -3.69 -21.32
C TRP A 172 12.07 -3.56 -21.19
N ARG A 173 12.52 -3.50 -19.94
CA ARG A 173 13.94 -3.54 -19.58
C ARG A 173 14.24 -4.78 -18.75
N ARG A 174 15.51 -5.18 -18.73
CA ARG A 174 16.00 -6.20 -17.80
C ARG A 174 15.75 -5.67 -16.38
N GLY A 175 14.98 -6.43 -15.60
CA GLY A 175 14.65 -6.04 -14.24
C GLY A 175 15.85 -6.02 -13.30
N GLU A 176 15.61 -5.58 -12.08
CA GLU A 176 16.58 -5.54 -11.00
C GLU A 176 16.39 -6.74 -10.09
N GLU A 177 17.47 -7.22 -9.51
CA GLU A 177 17.38 -8.30 -8.53
C GLU A 177 16.99 -7.71 -7.19
N VAL A 178 15.89 -8.20 -6.63
CA VAL A 178 15.31 -7.72 -5.38
C VAL A 178 15.13 -8.90 -4.44
N ASP A 179 15.56 -8.71 -3.20
CA ASP A 179 15.31 -9.64 -2.11
C ASP A 179 13.93 -9.37 -1.51
N PHE A 180 12.89 -10.00 -2.08
CA PHE A 180 11.54 -9.78 -1.57
C PHE A 180 11.25 -10.58 -0.28
N GLU A 181 12.12 -11.52 0.09
CA GLU A 181 12.06 -12.19 1.38
C GLU A 181 12.24 -11.17 2.53
N GLU A 182 13.30 -10.35 2.44
CA GLU A 182 13.53 -9.24 3.38
C GLU A 182 12.35 -8.27 3.41
N ALA A 183 11.81 -7.93 2.24
CA ALA A 183 10.68 -7.00 2.13
C ALA A 183 9.39 -7.55 2.77
N MET A 184 9.08 -8.84 2.56
CA MET A 184 7.93 -9.50 3.19
C MET A 184 8.12 -9.64 4.70
N MET A 185 9.34 -9.92 5.16
CA MET A 185 9.67 -9.91 6.59
C MET A 185 9.44 -8.53 7.20
N ALA A 186 9.87 -7.45 6.54
CA ALA A 186 9.63 -6.09 7.02
C ALA A 186 8.12 -5.78 7.16
N ALA A 187 7.31 -6.21 6.19
CA ALA A 187 5.86 -6.09 6.25
C ALA A 187 5.26 -6.91 7.39
N ALA A 188 5.76 -8.13 7.60
CA ALA A 188 5.35 -8.99 8.71
C ALA A 188 5.65 -8.32 10.06
N LEU A 189 6.88 -7.82 10.27
CA LEU A 189 7.27 -7.12 11.50
C LEU A 189 6.42 -5.86 11.76
N ALA A 190 6.00 -5.16 10.70
CA ALA A 190 5.04 -4.06 10.83
C ALA A 190 3.66 -4.55 11.28
N ALA A 191 3.15 -5.63 10.70
CA ALA A 191 1.88 -6.26 11.10
C ALA A 191 1.92 -6.81 12.53
N ARG A 192 3.02 -7.45 12.96
CA ARG A 192 3.22 -7.92 14.33
C ARG A 192 3.13 -6.76 15.33
N ARG A 193 3.82 -5.64 15.04
CA ARG A 193 3.74 -4.40 15.84
C ARG A 193 2.33 -3.80 15.87
N ALA A 194 1.53 -4.00 14.83
CA ALA A 194 0.14 -3.57 14.76
C ALA A 194 -0.85 -4.51 15.46
N GLY A 195 -0.39 -5.63 16.05
CA GLY A 195 -1.24 -6.57 16.77
C GLY A 195 -1.38 -7.95 16.14
N GLY A 196 -0.61 -8.25 15.08
CA GLY A 196 -0.70 -9.50 14.32
C GLY A 196 -1.80 -9.45 13.27
N LEU A 197 -1.97 -10.54 12.53
CA LEU A 197 -3.01 -10.70 11.51
C LEU A 197 -3.53 -12.14 11.53
N PRO A 198 -4.84 -12.38 11.32
CA PRO A 198 -5.37 -13.73 11.23
C PRO A 198 -5.00 -14.42 9.92
N GLN A 199 -5.15 -15.73 9.88
CA GLN A 199 -5.09 -16.55 8.67
C GLN A 199 -5.96 -15.96 7.56
N GLY A 200 -5.46 -15.98 6.32
CA GLY A 200 -6.16 -15.45 5.15
C GLY A 200 -6.06 -13.92 5.00
N SER A 201 -5.51 -13.20 5.97
CA SER A 201 -5.12 -11.80 5.78
C SER A 201 -3.96 -11.67 4.79
N VAL A 202 -3.78 -10.46 4.26
CA VAL A 202 -2.78 -10.17 3.26
C VAL A 202 -1.64 -9.30 3.78
N LEU A 203 -0.42 -9.58 3.32
CA LEU A 203 0.74 -8.71 3.46
C LEU A 203 1.16 -8.23 2.08
N VAL A 204 1.40 -6.93 1.93
CA VAL A 204 1.83 -6.35 0.65
C VAL A 204 3.11 -5.55 0.83
N THR A 205 4.06 -5.77 -0.06
CA THR A 205 5.29 -5.00 -0.11
C THR A 205 5.58 -4.48 -1.53
N PRO A 206 5.80 -3.17 -1.70
CA PRO A 206 6.32 -2.60 -2.94
C PRO A 206 7.78 -2.99 -3.10
N LEU A 207 8.22 -3.08 -4.34
CA LEU A 207 9.53 -3.55 -4.76
C LEU A 207 10.02 -2.67 -5.91
N GLY A 208 11.22 -2.13 -5.73
CA GLY A 208 11.85 -1.23 -6.70
C GLY A 208 11.22 0.16 -6.77
N ASP A 209 11.56 0.88 -7.84
CA ASP A 209 11.16 2.27 -8.03
C ASP A 209 9.68 2.42 -8.37
N SER A 210 9.12 3.56 -7.94
CA SER A 210 7.78 4.00 -8.33
C SER A 210 7.83 4.84 -9.61
N LEU A 211 6.74 4.81 -10.38
CA LEU A 211 6.52 5.71 -11.50
C LEU A 211 5.23 6.50 -11.33
N VAL A 212 5.14 7.64 -12.02
CA VAL A 212 3.91 8.45 -12.07
C VAL A 212 3.07 7.97 -13.26
N PRO A 213 1.88 7.41 -13.04
CA PRO A 213 1.04 6.98 -14.15
C PRO A 213 0.49 8.18 -14.93
N GLN A 214 0.30 8.00 -16.23
CA GLN A 214 -0.25 8.99 -17.17
C GLN A 214 -1.49 8.45 -17.87
N ALA A 215 -2.35 9.31 -18.39
CA ALA A 215 -3.57 8.89 -19.09
C ALA A 215 -3.19 8.08 -20.35
N GLY A 216 -3.87 6.94 -20.55
CA GLY A 216 -3.57 6.00 -21.63
C GLY A 216 -2.39 5.07 -21.36
N LEU A 217 -1.71 5.20 -20.20
CA LEU A 217 -0.60 4.33 -19.86
C LEU A 217 -1.09 2.91 -19.54
N GLU A 218 -0.46 1.92 -20.17
CA GLU A 218 -0.53 0.52 -19.74
C GLU A 218 0.80 0.14 -19.09
N LEU A 219 0.75 -0.23 -17.81
CA LEU A 219 1.90 -0.68 -17.06
C LEU A 219 1.95 -2.19 -17.01
N HIS A 220 3.15 -2.73 -17.13
CA HIS A 220 3.43 -4.13 -16.88
C HIS A 220 4.51 -4.29 -15.82
N ALA A 221 4.27 -5.19 -14.89
CA ALA A 221 5.25 -5.64 -13.94
C ALA A 221 5.56 -7.13 -14.16
N SER A 222 6.84 -7.48 -14.17
CA SER A 222 7.33 -8.86 -14.26
C SER A 222 8.13 -9.20 -13.02
N PHE A 223 7.90 -10.39 -12.47
CA PHE A 223 8.51 -10.89 -11.24
C PHE A 223 9.18 -12.25 -11.49
N GLY A 224 9.70 -12.45 -12.71
CA GLY A 224 10.33 -13.69 -13.13
C GLY A 224 9.45 -14.92 -12.90
N ARG A 225 9.87 -15.80 -11.98
CA ARG A 225 9.16 -17.06 -11.67
C ARG A 225 7.81 -16.87 -10.99
N LEU A 226 7.56 -15.74 -10.33
CA LEU A 226 6.28 -15.45 -9.69
C LEU A 226 5.19 -15.11 -10.72
N GLY A 227 5.59 -14.55 -11.86
CA GLY A 227 4.69 -14.23 -12.97
C GLY A 227 4.71 -12.74 -13.33
N ARG A 228 3.61 -12.26 -13.89
CA ARG A 228 3.43 -10.90 -14.37
C ARG A 228 2.05 -10.38 -14.00
N VAL A 229 1.89 -9.07 -14.09
CA VAL A 229 0.62 -8.36 -13.91
C VAL A 229 0.65 -7.09 -14.75
N SER A 230 -0.51 -6.64 -15.22
CA SER A 230 -0.68 -5.35 -15.88
C SER A 230 -1.83 -4.54 -15.29
N ALA A 231 -1.73 -3.22 -15.45
CA ALA A 231 -2.73 -2.24 -15.06
C ALA A 231 -2.83 -1.13 -16.11
N ARG A 232 -4.04 -0.63 -16.35
CA ARG A 232 -4.30 0.46 -17.31
C ARG A 232 -4.72 1.73 -16.57
N PHE A 233 -4.35 2.88 -17.09
CA PHE A 233 -4.69 4.18 -16.52
C PHE A 233 -5.44 5.01 -17.54
N ALA A 234 -6.63 5.50 -17.16
CA ALA A 234 -7.52 6.29 -18.00
C ALA A 234 -7.84 7.64 -17.37
#